data_AF-A0A7C6F2A0-F1
#
_entry.id   AF-A0A7C6F2A0-F1
#
_cell.length_a   1.000
_cell.length_b   1.000
_cell.length_c   1.000
_cell.angle_alpha   90.00
_cell.angle_beta   90.00
_cell.angle_gamma   90.00
#
_symmetry.space_group_name_H-M   'P 1'
#
loop_
_entity.id
_entity.type
_entity.pdbx_description
1 polymer ?
#
loop_
_entity_poly.entity_id
_entity_poly.type
_entity_poly.pdbx_seq_one_letter_code
_entity_poly.pdbx_strand_id
1 'polypeptide(L)'
;SGRRSRLNGVLIDSYKPGESAGYPVLCKGRFVVNERVDYAIEEPTSLSLLDRLPDLLKVGVVAVKVEGRQRSPAYVKQVTRVLRQALDACLADPENYTPRPDWVAQLDRVAEGSTHTLGALDRAWQ
;
A
#
# COMPACT_ATOMS: atom_id res chain seq x y z
N SER A 1 26.34 8.56 4.17
CA SER A 1 25.31 9.61 4.00
C SER A 1 24.03 8.95 3.49
N GLY A 2 22.86 9.45 3.87
CA GLY A 2 21.56 8.91 3.43
C GLY A 2 21.21 9.27 1.98
N ARG A 3 20.04 8.79 1.50
CA ARG A 3 19.53 9.11 0.16
C ARG A 3 18.74 10.43 0.21
N ARG A 4 18.86 11.28 -0.81
CA ARG A 4 18.05 12.51 -0.94
C ARG A 4 17.31 12.50 -2.27
N SER A 5 16.01 12.78 -2.25
CA SER A 5 15.19 12.94 -3.45
C SER A 5 15.02 14.44 -3.75
N ARG A 6 15.24 14.83 -5.00
CA ARG A 6 15.07 16.21 -5.45
C ARG A 6 14.25 16.29 -6.74
N LEU A 7 13.43 17.32 -6.85
CA LEU A 7 12.72 17.70 -8.07
C LEU A 7 13.19 19.09 -8.49
N ASN A 8 13.80 19.22 -9.67
CA ASN A 8 14.37 20.49 -10.17
C ASN A 8 15.25 21.22 -9.14
N GLY A 9 16.08 20.47 -8.42
CA GLY A 9 16.97 21.01 -7.39
C GLY A 9 16.30 21.29 -6.03
N VAL A 10 14.98 21.18 -5.90
CA VAL A 10 14.27 21.31 -4.60
C VAL A 10 14.32 19.99 -3.85
N LEU A 11 14.67 20.00 -2.56
CA LEU A 11 14.62 18.80 -1.70
C LEU A 11 13.17 18.44 -1.41
N ILE A 12 12.77 17.22 -1.75
CA ILE A 12 11.42 16.71 -1.49
C ILE A 12 11.42 15.55 -0.47
N ASP A 13 12.56 14.89 -0.25
CA ASP A 13 12.68 13.86 0.79
C ASP A 13 14.16 13.56 1.14
N SER A 14 14.41 13.09 2.36
CA SER A 14 15.71 12.64 2.85
C SER A 14 15.58 11.38 3.72
N TYR A 15 16.16 10.27 3.25
CA TYR A 15 16.11 8.96 3.89
C TYR A 15 17.42 8.65 4.64
N LYS A 16 17.31 8.00 5.80
CA LYS A 16 18.46 7.45 6.54
C LYS A 16 19.11 6.30 5.74
N PRO A 17 20.38 5.97 6.01
CA PRO A 17 20.99 4.76 5.45
C PRO A 17 20.15 3.52 5.78
N GLY A 18 19.78 2.73 4.77
CA GLY A 18 18.97 1.52 4.93
C GLY A 18 17.46 1.74 5.08
N GLU A 19 16.98 2.99 5.12
CA GLU A 19 15.55 3.28 5.11
C GLU A 19 14.95 2.97 3.74
N SER A 20 13.83 2.22 3.75
CA SER A 20 13.06 1.96 2.54
C SER A 20 12.50 3.26 2.00
N ALA A 21 12.55 3.42 0.69
CA ALA A 21 12.31 4.71 0.08
C ALA A 21 11.31 4.56 -1.07
N GLY A 22 10.21 5.29 -0.99
CA GLY A 22 9.13 5.27 -1.97
C GLY A 22 9.53 5.81 -3.34
N TYR A 23 8.55 5.79 -4.25
CA TYR A 23 8.70 6.42 -5.55
C TYR A 23 8.84 7.95 -5.36
N PRO A 24 9.89 8.60 -5.91
CA PRO A 24 10.26 9.96 -5.54
C PRO A 24 9.41 11.01 -6.27
N VAL A 25 8.13 11.06 -5.95
CA VAL A 25 7.16 12.04 -6.46
C VAL A 25 6.86 13.10 -5.40
N LEU A 26 6.51 14.31 -5.85
CA LEU A 26 6.26 15.45 -4.97
C LEU A 26 5.19 15.15 -3.90
N CYS A 27 4.09 14.48 -4.29
CA CYS A 27 3.02 14.14 -3.37
C CYS A 27 3.39 13.11 -2.29
N LYS A 28 4.50 12.38 -2.46
CA LYS A 28 4.99 11.39 -1.49
C LYS A 28 6.26 11.84 -0.75
N GLY A 29 6.56 13.14 -0.82
CA GLY A 29 7.69 13.74 -0.10
C GLY A 29 7.35 14.04 1.36
N ARG A 30 8.40 14.27 2.16
CA ARG A 30 8.29 14.76 3.54
C ARG A 30 8.54 16.26 3.61
N PHE A 31 7.60 16.98 4.22
CA PHE A 31 7.61 18.44 4.30
C PHE A 31 7.47 18.90 5.75
N VAL A 32 7.92 20.13 6.04
CA VAL A 32 7.69 20.74 7.35
C VAL A 32 6.31 21.38 7.36
N VAL A 33 5.42 20.87 8.21
CA VAL A 33 4.07 21.39 8.47
C VAL A 33 3.94 21.60 9.98
N ASN A 34 3.61 22.81 10.43
CA ASN A 34 3.51 23.14 11.86
C ASN A 34 4.73 22.65 12.67
N GLU A 35 5.93 22.93 12.17
CA GLU A 35 7.23 22.56 12.78
C GLU A 35 7.51 21.05 12.83
N ARG A 36 6.69 20.21 12.19
CA ARG A 36 6.87 18.76 12.11
C ARG A 36 7.19 18.32 10.69
N VAL A 37 8.11 17.36 10.54
CA VAL A 37 8.41 16.73 9.25
C VAL A 37 7.45 15.56 9.05
N ASP A 38 6.62 15.63 8.02
CA ASP A 38 5.60 14.60 7.74
C ASP A 38 5.29 14.46 6.24
N TYR A 39 4.65 13.35 5.86
CA TYR A 39 4.06 13.13 4.54
C TYR A 39 2.76 13.93 4.40
N ALA A 40 2.90 15.24 4.18
CA ALA A 40 1.79 16.19 4.19
C ALA A 40 0.65 15.89 3.18
N ILE A 41 0.92 15.09 2.15
CA ILE A 41 -0.05 14.77 1.09
C ILE A 41 -0.35 13.27 1.12
N GLU A 42 0.61 12.43 0.76
CA GLU A 42 0.44 10.98 0.64
C GLU A 42 1.66 10.23 1.17
N GLU A 43 1.43 9.17 1.94
CA GLU A 43 2.53 8.30 2.40
C GLU A 43 2.93 7.30 1.30
N PRO A 44 4.21 6.92 1.18
CA PRO A 44 4.69 5.92 0.22
C PRO A 44 4.41 4.49 0.69
N THR A 45 3.15 4.20 0.98
CA THR A 45 2.65 2.93 1.50
C THR A 45 1.79 2.23 0.44
N SER A 46 1.50 0.95 0.65
CA SER A 46 0.53 0.20 -0.15
C SER A 46 -0.72 -0.11 0.65
N LEU A 47 -1.87 -0.05 0.00
CA LEU A 47 -3.12 -0.52 0.56
C LEU A 47 -3.16 -2.06 0.46
N SER A 48 -3.29 -2.73 1.59
CA SER A 48 -3.66 -4.15 1.65
C SER A 48 -5.12 -4.28 2.06
N LEU A 49 -5.90 -5.00 1.26
CA LEU A 49 -7.31 -5.29 1.57
C LEU A 49 -7.50 -6.67 2.21
N LEU A 50 -6.44 -7.47 2.35
CA LEU A 50 -6.59 -8.88 2.69
C LEU A 50 -7.33 -9.06 4.01
N ASP A 51 -7.00 -8.31 5.06
CA ASP A 51 -7.65 -8.39 6.38
C ASP A 51 -9.07 -7.79 6.40
N ARG A 52 -9.42 -7.00 5.38
CA ARG A 52 -10.70 -6.26 5.29
C ARG A 52 -11.70 -6.88 4.33
N LEU A 53 -11.38 -8.01 3.69
CA LEU A 53 -12.31 -8.67 2.77
C LEU A 53 -13.66 -9.01 3.42
N PRO A 54 -13.73 -9.52 4.67
CA PRO A 54 -15.02 -9.78 5.34
C PRO A 54 -15.86 -8.52 5.53
N ASP A 55 -15.21 -7.42 5.94
CA ASP A 55 -15.86 -6.12 6.11
C ASP A 55 -16.48 -5.63 4.78
N LEU A 56 -15.73 -5.76 3.69
CA LEU A 56 -16.20 -5.37 2.35
C LEU A 56 -17.40 -6.19 1.89
N LEU A 57 -17.41 -7.50 2.15
CA LEU A 57 -18.57 -8.35 1.86
C LEU A 57 -19.78 -7.94 2.71
N LYS A 58 -19.57 -7.68 4.00
CA LYS A 58 -20.63 -7.29 4.95
C LYS A 58 -21.33 -6.00 4.56
N VAL A 59 -20.60 -5.03 4.01
CA VAL A 59 -21.18 -3.75 3.53
C VAL A 59 -21.80 -3.87 2.12
N GLY A 60 -21.78 -5.06 1.52
CA GLY A 60 -22.45 -5.33 0.23
C GLY A 60 -21.61 -5.04 -1.01
N VAL A 61 -20.27 -5.02 -0.92
CA VAL A 61 -19.41 -4.91 -2.10
C VAL A 61 -19.52 -6.18 -2.93
N VAL A 62 -19.97 -6.03 -4.18
CA VAL A 62 -20.16 -7.17 -5.12
C VAL A 62 -19.06 -7.28 -6.18
N ALA A 63 -18.20 -6.27 -6.31
CA ALA A 63 -17.16 -6.25 -7.33
C ALA A 63 -15.89 -5.55 -6.84
N VAL A 64 -14.74 -6.11 -7.20
CA VAL A 64 -13.42 -5.51 -7.00
C VAL A 64 -12.80 -5.25 -8.36
N LYS A 65 -12.45 -3.98 -8.63
CA LYS A 65 -11.71 -3.59 -9.83
C LYS A 65 -10.23 -3.51 -9.50
N VAL A 66 -9.41 -4.25 -10.24
CA VAL A 66 -7.94 -4.23 -10.10
C VAL A 66 -7.35 -3.50 -11.30
N GLU A 67 -6.65 -2.38 -11.06
CA GLU A 67 -5.96 -1.61 -12.09
C GLU A 67 -4.44 -1.61 -11.85
N GLY A 68 -3.66 -1.75 -12.92
CA GLY A 68 -2.21 -1.68 -12.86
C GLY A 68 -1.66 -0.84 -14.02
N ARG A 69 -1.03 0.30 -13.71
CA ARG A 69 -0.33 1.12 -14.71
C ARG A 69 1.17 0.78 -14.71
N GLN A 70 1.72 0.49 -15.89
CA GLN A 70 3.16 0.24 -16.08
C GLN A 70 3.74 -0.80 -15.09
N ARG A 71 3.12 -1.99 -15.03
CA ARG A 71 3.59 -3.13 -14.22
C ARG A 71 4.03 -4.28 -15.12
N SER A 72 5.01 -5.05 -14.67
CA SER A 72 5.48 -6.22 -15.41
C SER A 72 4.42 -7.33 -15.41
N PRO A 73 4.41 -8.22 -16.42
CA PRO A 73 3.51 -9.38 -16.43
C PRO A 73 3.64 -10.26 -15.18
N ALA A 74 4.87 -10.41 -14.65
CA ALA A 74 5.13 -11.17 -13.43
C ALA A 74 4.46 -10.54 -12.20
N TYR A 75 4.57 -9.21 -12.03
CA TYR A 75 3.89 -8.48 -10.96
C TYR A 75 2.37 -8.67 -11.04
N VAL A 76 1.79 -8.45 -12.23
CA VAL A 76 0.33 -8.54 -12.43
C VAL A 76 -0.15 -9.95 -12.10
N LYS A 77 0.55 -10.98 -12.57
CA LYS A 77 0.23 -12.39 -12.30
C LYS A 77 0.29 -12.73 -10.81
N GLN A 78 1.27 -12.22 -10.08
CA GLN A 78 1.41 -12.46 -8.65
C GLN A 78 0.26 -11.80 -7.86
N VAL A 79 0.04 -10.51 -8.09
CA VAL A 79 -0.99 -9.73 -7.37
C VAL A 79 -2.39 -10.27 -7.64
N THR A 80 -2.76 -10.49 -8.90
CA THR A 80 -4.12 -10.95 -9.24
C THR A 80 -4.38 -12.37 -8.75
N ARG A 81 -3.37 -13.24 -8.74
CA ARG A 81 -3.51 -14.60 -8.17
C ARG A 81 -3.79 -14.55 -6.67
N VAL A 82 -3.00 -13.81 -5.92
CA VAL A 82 -3.17 -13.71 -4.46
C VAL A 82 -4.54 -13.11 -4.13
N LEU A 83 -4.92 -12.01 -4.81
CA LEU A 83 -6.24 -11.41 -4.65
C LEU A 83 -7.37 -12.39 -4.95
N ARG A 84 -7.29 -13.14 -6.04
CA ARG A 84 -8.32 -14.14 -6.39
C ARG A 84 -8.44 -15.22 -5.33
N GLN A 85 -7.31 -15.78 -4.88
CA GLN A 85 -7.29 -16.81 -3.84
C GLN A 85 -7.88 -16.31 -2.51
N ALA A 86 -7.53 -15.09 -2.11
CA ALA A 86 -8.07 -14.48 -0.90
C ALA A 86 -9.58 -14.21 -1.00
N LEU A 87 -10.04 -13.68 -2.14
CA LEU A 87 -11.47 -13.46 -2.40
C LEU A 87 -12.25 -14.78 -2.42
N ASP A 88 -11.72 -15.84 -3.05
CA ASP A 88 -12.35 -17.16 -3.05
C ASP A 88 -12.46 -17.74 -1.65
N ALA A 89 -11.40 -17.65 -0.85
CA ALA A 89 -11.41 -18.12 0.53
C ALA A 89 -12.40 -17.33 1.40
N CYS A 90 -12.44 -16.00 1.23
CA CYS A 90 -13.36 -15.14 1.97
C CYS A 90 -14.82 -15.41 1.59
N LEU A 91 -15.12 -15.63 0.30
CA LEU A 91 -16.47 -15.98 -0.14
C LEU A 91 -16.92 -17.36 0.33
N ALA A 92 -15.99 -18.30 0.51
CA ALA A 92 -16.30 -19.65 0.95
C ALA A 92 -16.67 -19.70 2.45
N ASP A 93 -15.99 -18.91 3.29
CA ASP A 93 -16.24 -18.83 4.72
C ASP A 93 -15.89 -17.43 5.27
N PRO A 94 -16.78 -16.43 5.11
CA PRO A 94 -16.51 -15.05 5.52
C PRO A 94 -16.26 -14.90 7.02
N GLU A 95 -16.95 -15.71 7.85
CA GLU A 95 -16.91 -15.59 9.31
C GLU A 95 -15.60 -16.11 9.90
N ASN A 96 -14.96 -17.11 9.27
CA ASN A 96 -13.67 -17.65 9.72
C ASN A 96 -12.49 -17.25 8.82
N TYR A 97 -12.71 -16.35 7.87
CA TYR A 97 -11.67 -15.93 6.95
C TYR A 97 -10.51 -15.26 7.70
N THR A 98 -9.29 -15.72 7.43
CA THR A 98 -8.04 -15.10 7.87
C THR A 98 -7.06 -15.12 6.71
N PRO A 99 -6.37 -14.01 6.39
CA PRO A 99 -5.36 -14.00 5.34
C PRO A 99 -4.25 -14.99 5.62
N ARG A 100 -3.89 -15.78 4.61
CA ARG A 100 -2.77 -16.71 4.75
C ARG A 100 -1.44 -15.95 4.80
N PRO A 101 -0.49 -16.35 5.66
CA PRO A 101 0.81 -15.68 5.76
C PRO A 101 1.59 -15.63 4.43
N ASP A 102 1.44 -16.63 3.56
CA ASP A 102 2.11 -16.66 2.27
C ASP A 102 1.53 -15.65 1.27
N TRP A 103 0.25 -15.28 1.40
CA TRP A 103 -0.37 -14.21 0.61
C TRP A 103 0.17 -12.85 1.03
N VAL A 104 0.19 -12.58 2.33
CA VAL A 104 0.75 -11.36 2.91
C VAL A 104 2.20 -11.19 2.44
N ALA A 105 3.05 -12.19 2.69
CA ALA A 105 4.45 -12.14 2.27
C ALA A 105 4.66 -11.95 0.75
N GLN A 106 3.74 -12.44 -0.08
CA GLN A 106 3.78 -12.19 -1.53
C GLN A 106 3.42 -10.74 -1.88
N LEU A 107 2.42 -10.15 -1.25
CA LEU A 107 2.04 -8.76 -1.52
C LEU A 107 3.05 -7.77 -0.92
N ASP A 108 3.62 -8.06 0.25
CA ASP A 108 4.63 -7.23 0.90
C ASP A 108 5.86 -7.01 0.02
N ARG A 109 6.32 -8.07 -0.66
CA ARG A 109 7.48 -7.99 -1.57
C ARG A 109 7.28 -7.03 -2.75
N VAL A 110 6.03 -6.70 -3.05
CA VAL A 110 5.67 -5.84 -4.18
C VAL A 110 4.99 -4.53 -3.74
N ALA A 111 4.90 -4.31 -2.41
CA ALA A 111 4.38 -3.11 -1.81
C ALA A 111 5.38 -1.95 -1.94
N GLU A 112 4.89 -0.77 -2.28
CA GLU A 112 5.67 0.46 -2.20
C GLU A 112 6.12 0.73 -0.78
N GLY A 113 7.40 1.11 -0.64
CA GLY A 113 8.00 1.46 0.65
C GLY A 113 8.10 0.30 1.64
N SER A 114 7.74 -0.93 1.27
CA SER A 114 7.64 -2.09 2.18
C SER A 114 6.75 -1.82 3.41
N THR A 115 5.81 -0.87 3.31
CA THR A 115 4.98 -0.43 4.42
C THR A 115 3.52 -0.45 3.98
N HIS A 116 2.65 -1.01 4.82
CA HIS A 116 1.21 -1.04 4.56
C HIS A 116 0.52 0.12 5.25
N THR A 117 -0.50 0.67 4.60
CA THR A 117 -1.46 1.57 5.21
C THR A 117 -2.86 1.00 5.01
N LEU A 118 -3.77 1.26 5.96
CA LEU A 118 -5.20 1.11 5.68
C LEU A 118 -5.74 2.33 4.92
N GLY A 119 -4.91 3.35 4.67
CA GLY A 119 -5.24 4.54 3.90
C GLY A 119 -6.37 5.32 4.56
N ALA A 120 -7.43 5.62 3.80
CA ALA A 120 -8.63 6.29 4.31
C ALA A 120 -9.38 5.48 5.38
N LEU A 121 -9.07 4.20 5.59
CA LEU A 121 -9.66 3.38 6.65
C LEU A 121 -8.92 3.49 7.99
N ASP A 122 -7.71 4.08 8.02
CA ASP A 122 -6.98 4.39 9.27
C ASP A 122 -7.01 5.87 9.66
N ARG A 123 -7.18 6.77 8.67
CA ARG A 123 -7.15 8.20 8.95
C ARG A 123 -8.40 8.62 9.72
N ALA A 124 -8.22 8.95 11.00
CA ALA A 124 -9.12 9.87 11.67
C ALA A 124 -9.06 11.19 10.88
N TRP A 125 -10.16 11.53 10.20
CA TRP A 125 -10.28 12.83 9.54
C TRP A 125 -9.92 13.92 10.55
N GLN A 126 -8.88 14.72 10.26
CA GLN A 126 -8.52 15.92 11.02
C GLN A 126 -9.23 17.14 10.42
#